data_AF-A0A6J6AHE7-F1
#
_entry.id   AF-A0A6J6AHE7-F1
#
_cell.length_a   1.000
_cell.length_b   1.000
_cell.length_c   1.000
_cell.angle_alpha   90.00
_cell.angle_beta   90.00
_cell.angle_gamma   90.00
#
_symmetry.space_group_name_H-M   'P 1'
#
loop_
_entity.id
_entity.type
_entity.pdbx_description
1 polymer ?
#
loop_
_entity_poly.entity_id
_entity_poly.type
_entity_poly.pdbx_seq_one_letter_code
_entity_poly.pdbx_strand_id
1 'polypeptide(L)' 'MAAGVDMPKTTPFQVVDRTLNGVEAGLPEVLADDTSAFVKSNLPNHIESFYPKVAAPRP' A
#
# COMPACT_ATOMS: atom_id res chain seq x y z
N MET A 1 12.91 -5.42 2.48
CA MET A 1 14.07 -5.67 3.36
C MET A 1 13.77 -6.94 4.13
N ALA A 2 14.62 -7.96 4.04
CA ALA A 2 14.58 -9.14 4.88
C ALA A 2 16.03 -9.62 5.02
N ALA A 3 16.50 -9.85 6.25
CA ALA A 3 17.89 -10.22 6.49
C ALA A 3 18.22 -11.52 5.74
N GLY A 4 19.31 -11.51 4.96
CA GLY A 4 19.72 -12.66 4.16
C GLY A 4 18.90 -12.90 2.88
N VAL A 5 17.93 -12.04 2.55
CA VAL A 5 17.17 -12.15 1.30
C VAL A 5 17.77 -11.21 0.25
N ASP A 6 18.46 -11.80 -0.72
CA ASP A 6 18.92 -11.11 -1.92
C ASP A 6 17.92 -11.33 -3.05
N MET A 7 16.98 -10.40 -3.18
CA MET A 7 15.92 -10.40 -4.19
C MET A 7 15.77 -9.00 -4.77
N PRO A 8 15.32 -8.87 -6.03
CA PRO A 8 15.05 -7.58 -6.63
C PRO A 8 14.11 -6.74 -5.76
N LYS A 9 14.50 -5.48 -5.53
CA LYS A 9 13.66 -4.51 -4.82
C LYS A 9 12.89 -3.65 -5.83
N THR A 10 11.72 -3.19 -5.42
CA THR A 10 10.99 -2.13 -6.11
C THR A 10 11.87 -0.89 -6.23
N THR A 11 11.87 -0.28 -7.41
CA THR A 11 12.71 0.90 -7.67
C THR A 11 12.17 2.12 -6.91
N PRO A 12 13.02 3.09 -6.52
CA PRO A 12 12.56 4.33 -5.90
C PRO A 12 11.55 5.09 -6.76
N PHE A 13 11.74 5.11 -8.08
CA PHE A 13 10.82 5.76 -9.02
C PHE A 13 9.41 5.16 -8.93
N GLN A 14 9.29 3.83 -8.95
CA GLN A 14 7.99 3.15 -8.85
C GLN A 14 7.29 3.44 -7.52
N VAL A 15 8.05 3.52 -6.41
CA VAL A 15 7.49 3.89 -5.11
C VAL A 15 6.96 5.32 -5.13
N VAL A 16 7.72 6.27 -5.69
CA VAL A 16 7.30 7.68 -5.79
C VAL A 16 6.04 7.81 -6.65
N ASP A 17 6.03 7.21 -7.84
CA ASP A 17 4.90 7.27 -8.77
C ASP A 17 3.61 6.74 -8.11
N ARG A 18 3.65 5.56 -7.49
CA ARG A 18 2.50 4.99 -6.77
C ARG A 18 2.05 5.87 -5.60
N THR A 19 3.01 6.43 -4.85
CA THR A 19 2.72 7.30 -3.70
C THR A 19 2.00 8.56 -4.12
N LEU A 20 2.50 9.27 -5.14
CA LEU A 20 1.89 10.51 -5.62
C LEU A 20 0.48 10.25 -6.16
N ASN A 21 0.33 9.26 -7.03
CA ASN A 21 -0.99 8.89 -7.58
C ASN A 21 -2.00 8.53 -6.49
N GLY A 22 -1.59 7.75 -5.48
CA GLY A 22 -2.46 7.35 -4.39
C GLY A 22 -2.86 8.50 -3.46
N VAL A 23 -1.93 9.42 -3.18
CA VAL A 23 -2.22 10.62 -2.38
C VAL A 23 -3.18 11.55 -3.11
N GLU A 24 -2.94 11.80 -4.41
CA GLU A 24 -3.80 12.64 -5.25
C GLU A 24 -5.20 12.06 -5.41
N ALA A 25 -5.32 10.72 -5.53
CA ALA A 25 -6.61 10.02 -5.55
C ALA A 25 -7.30 9.95 -4.17
N GLY A 26 -6.68 10.50 -3.12
CA GLY A 26 -7.24 10.52 -1.77
C GLY A 26 -7.32 9.13 -1.13
N LEU A 27 -6.51 8.17 -1.59
CA LEU A 27 -6.54 6.81 -1.07
C LEU A 27 -6.15 6.78 0.42
N PRO A 28 -6.83 5.97 1.24
CA PRO A 28 -6.50 5.82 2.65
C PRO A 28 -5.22 5.03 2.92
N GLU A 29 -4.80 4.19 1.97
CA GLU A 29 -3.59 3.38 2.03
C GLU A 29 -3.02 3.23 0.62
N VAL A 30 -1.69 3.32 0.50
CA VAL A 30 -0.97 3.17 -0.78
C VAL A 30 -0.03 1.97 -0.67
N LEU A 31 -0.19 1.00 -1.57
CA LEU A 31 0.63 -0.21 -1.60
C LEU A 31 1.86 0.02 -2.50
N ALA A 32 3.05 -0.04 -1.91
CA ALA A 32 4.29 0.35 -2.56
C ALA A 32 4.74 -0.58 -3.69
N ASP A 33 4.29 -1.84 -3.67
CA ASP A 33 4.69 -2.87 -4.63
C ASP A 33 3.64 -3.97 -4.80
N ASP A 34 3.85 -4.81 -5.81
CA ASP A 34 2.88 -5.84 -6.19
C ASP A 34 2.84 -6.99 -5.17
N THR A 35 3.95 -7.23 -4.45
CA THR A 35 3.97 -8.22 -3.37
C THR A 35 3.07 -7.76 -2.23
N SER A 36 3.12 -6.48 -1.87
CA SER A 36 2.26 -5.86 -0.86
C SER A 36 0.80 -5.90 -1.29
N ALA A 37 0.51 -5.64 -2.57
CA ALA A 37 -0.83 -5.77 -3.15
C ALA A 37 -1.36 -7.20 -3.06
N PHE A 38 -0.54 -8.18 -3.43
CA PHE A 38 -0.89 -9.59 -3.32
C PHE A 38 -1.12 -10.04 -1.87
N VAL A 39 -0.24 -9.66 -0.94
CA VAL A 39 -0.43 -10.00 0.48
C VAL A 39 -1.71 -9.36 0.99
N LYS A 40 -1.93 -8.06 0.71
CA LYS A 40 -3.12 -7.32 1.14
C LYS A 40 -4.41 -7.98 0.66
N SER A 41 -4.49 -8.43 -0.60
CA SER A 41 -5.68 -9.08 -1.16
C SER A 41 -6.01 -10.43 -0.53
N ASN A 42 -5.07 -11.04 0.19
CA ASN A 42 -5.24 -12.33 0.85
C ASN A 42 -5.41 -12.20 2.37
N LEU A 43 -5.41 -10.98 2.92
CA LEU A 43 -5.71 -10.76 4.34
C LEU A 43 -7.22 -10.81 4.59
N PRO A 44 -7.68 -11.43 5.70
CA PRO A 44 -9.11 -11.56 5.99
C PRO A 44 -9.78 -10.24 6.40
N ASN A 45 -9.01 -9.26 6.86
CA ASN A 45 -9.48 -7.95 7.28
C ASN A 45 -8.62 -6.85 6.64
N HIS A 46 -9.23 -5.72 6.34
CA HIS A 46 -8.56 -4.54 5.79
C HIS A 46 -8.55 -3.39 6.81
N ILE A 47 -7.95 -2.24 6.45
CA ILE A 47 -7.71 -1.15 7.41
C ILE A 47 -9.00 -0.58 7.98
N GLU A 48 -10.09 -0.62 7.22
CA GLU A 48 -11.42 -0.14 7.58
C GLU A 48 -12.00 -0.93 8.76
N SER A 49 -11.64 -2.21 8.88
CA SER A 49 -12.04 -3.07 10.01
C SER A 49 -11.45 -2.59 11.33
N PHE A 50 -10.27 -1.95 11.29
CA PHE A 50 -9.55 -1.46 12.48
C PHE A 50 -9.70 0.05 12.69
N TYR A 51 -9.92 0.79 11.60
CA TYR A 51 -10.02 2.24 11.59
C TYR A 51 -11.31 2.68 10.89
N PRO A 52 -12.47 2.66 11.59
CA PRO A 52 -13.77 2.95 10.97
C PRO A 52 -13.88 4.34 10.33
N LYS A 53 -13.08 5.31 10.79
CA LYS A 53 -13.03 6.67 10.22
C LYS A 53 -12.34 6.74 8.86
N VAL A 54 -11.61 5.70 8.47
CA VAL A 54 -10.88 5.60 7.20
C VAL A 54 -11.82 5.21 6.04
N ALA A 55 -12.94 4.54 6.34
CA ALA A 55 -13.97 4.20 5.37
C ALA A 55 -14.76 5.41 4.86
N ALA A 56 -14.65 6.57 5.54
CA ALA A 56 -15.29 7.81 5.11
C ALA A 56 -14.37 8.55 4.11
N PRO A 57 -14.86 8.97 2.94
CA PRO A 57 -14.10 9.82 2.03
C PRO A 57 -13.60 11.07 2.77
N ARG A 58 -12.36 11.47 2.49
CA ARG A 58 -11.82 12.75 2.98
C ARG A 58 -12.70 13.88 2.41
N PRO A 59 -13.21 14.81 3.24
CA PRO A 59 -14.04 15.91 2.78
C PRO A 59 -13.29 16.84 1.83
#